data_AF-A0A4R5K7X0-F1
#
_entry.id   AF-A0A4R5K7X0-F1
#
_cell.length_a   1.000
_cell.length_b   1.000
_cell.length_c   1.000
_cell.angle_alpha   90.00
_cell.angle_beta   90.00
_cell.angle_gamma   90.00
#
_symmetry.space_group_name_H-M   'P 1'
#
loop_
_entity.id
_entity.type
_entity.pdbx_description
1 polymer ?
#
loop_
_entity_poly.entity_id
_entity_poly.type
_entity_poly.pdbx_seq_one_letter_code
_entity_poly.pdbx_strand_id
1 'polypeptide(L)'
;MIKNTWFFRMLLSYIPVFLILFGVVFLVFFQNLIVQKKQDAAKANEIYARQIMKSIDLSLKSIDYMIINEILYNKLINEFFDESNYRNIYLNYQVFNRLQEIKHEFPAIDSIYLVRFRDKIVYNGNITTFSNFADYPFISQINESSYINKWTSVRPYKEFTNQDAQPVIS
;
A
#
# COMPACT_ATOMS: atom_id res chain seq x y z
N MET A 1 13.02 55.13 -59.67
CA MET A 1 13.11 54.08 -58.63
C MET A 1 13.77 52.85 -59.24
N ILE A 2 15.07 52.68 -59.01
CA ILE A 2 15.84 51.57 -59.59
C ILE A 2 15.39 50.29 -58.89
N LYS A 3 14.86 49.36 -59.69
CA LYS A 3 14.31 48.07 -59.26
C LYS A 3 15.39 47.25 -58.53
N ASN A 4 15.17 46.98 -57.24
CA ASN A 4 15.94 46.05 -56.39
C ASN A 4 15.84 44.56 -56.84
N THR A 5 15.59 44.29 -58.11
CA THR A 5 15.28 42.96 -58.64
C THR A 5 16.48 42.02 -58.59
N TRP A 6 17.71 42.53 -58.70
CA TRP A 6 18.91 41.68 -58.64
C TRP A 6 19.24 41.23 -57.22
N PHE A 7 19.05 42.12 -56.23
CA PHE A 7 19.18 41.80 -54.81
C PHE A 7 18.13 40.77 -54.37
N PHE A 8 16.86 40.98 -54.73
CA PHE A 8 15.79 40.01 -54.45
C PHE A 8 16.02 38.65 -55.13
N ARG A 9 16.62 38.64 -56.32
CA ARG A 9 16.96 37.41 -57.06
C ARG A 9 18.11 36.64 -56.40
N MET A 10 19.13 37.32 -55.86
CA MET A 10 20.14 36.65 -55.05
C MET A 10 19.56 36.16 -53.72
N LEU A 11 18.76 36.97 -53.03
CA LEU A 11 18.13 36.60 -51.76
C LEU A 11 17.26 35.33 -51.90
N LEU A 12 16.47 35.24 -52.99
CA LEU A 12 15.63 34.08 -53.29
C LEU A 12 16.43 32.79 -53.57
N SER A 13 17.67 32.87 -54.02
CA SER A 13 18.54 31.68 -54.19
C SER A 13 19.12 31.16 -52.87
N TYR A 14 19.33 32.02 -51.86
CA TYR A 14 19.89 31.62 -50.56
C TYR A 14 18.83 31.18 -49.54
N ILE A 15 17.58 31.65 -49.67
CA ILE A 15 16.45 31.24 -48.82
C ILE A 15 16.25 29.71 -48.78
N PRO A 16 16.25 28.97 -49.90
CA PRO A 16 16.08 27.51 -49.89
C PRO A 16 17.16 26.80 -49.08
N VAL A 17 18.42 27.22 -49.22
CA VAL A 17 19.55 26.65 -48.47
C VAL A 17 19.40 26.93 -46.98
N PHE A 18 19.05 28.17 -46.62
CA PHE A 18 18.79 28.55 -45.23
C PHE A 18 17.64 27.76 -44.61
N LEU A 19 16.55 27.56 -45.35
CA LEU A 19 15.39 26.79 -44.91
C LEU A 19 15.75 25.31 -44.69
N ILE A 20 16.56 24.71 -45.57
CA ILE A 20 17.06 23.34 -45.38
C ILE A 20 17.91 23.26 -44.11
N LEU A 21 18.82 24.20 -43.93
CA LEU A 21 19.73 24.22 -42.80
C LEU A 21 18.97 24.39 -41.47
N PHE A 22 18.01 25.30 -41.44
CA PHE A 22 17.08 25.47 -40.32
C PHE A 22 16.24 24.21 -40.09
N GLY A 23 15.73 23.59 -41.15
CA GLY A 23 14.93 22.36 -41.08
C GLY A 23 15.69 21.19 -40.47
N VAL A 24 16.96 20.99 -40.83
CA VAL A 24 17.79 19.94 -40.25
C VAL A 24 17.99 20.16 -38.75
N VAL A 25 18.32 21.39 -38.32
CA VAL A 25 18.49 21.72 -36.90
C VAL A 25 17.17 21.53 -36.14
N PHE A 26 16.06 21.98 -36.72
CA PHE A 26 14.73 21.82 -36.17
C PHE A 26 14.37 20.34 -35.96
N LEU A 27 14.63 19.48 -36.96
CA LEU A 27 14.39 18.04 -36.85
C LEU A 27 15.21 17.40 -35.74
N VAL A 28 16.51 17.72 -35.64
CA VAL A 28 17.38 17.20 -34.57
C VAL A 28 16.90 17.65 -33.20
N PHE A 29 16.50 18.91 -33.05
CA PHE A 29 15.97 19.44 -31.80
C PHE A 29 14.67 18.73 -31.38
N PHE A 30 13.72 18.56 -32.31
CA PHE A 30 12.48 17.85 -32.04
C PHE A 30 12.71 16.37 -31.69
N GLN A 31 13.65 15.71 -32.36
CA GLN A 31 14.02 14.33 -32.04
C GLN A 31 14.54 14.23 -30.60
N ASN A 32 15.45 15.14 -30.19
CA ASN A 32 15.98 15.19 -28.83
C ASN A 32 14.87 15.46 -27.81
N LEU A 33 13.97 16.41 -28.08
CA LEU A 33 12.82 16.67 -27.21
C LEU A 33 11.95 15.44 -27.03
N ILE A 34 11.63 14.71 -28.10
CA ILE A 34 10.80 13.49 -28.02
C ILE A 34 11.48 12.42 -27.17
N VAL A 35 12.78 12.19 -27.38
CA VAL A 35 13.55 11.22 -26.61
C VAL A 35 13.60 11.62 -25.13
N GLN A 36 13.87 12.88 -24.83
CA GLN A 36 13.92 13.40 -23.48
C GLN A 36 12.56 13.26 -22.78
N LYS A 37 11.46 13.62 -23.44
CA LYS A 37 10.10 13.45 -22.90
C LYS A 37 9.79 12.00 -22.55
N LYS A 38 10.19 11.04 -23.39
CA LYS A 38 10.01 9.61 -23.10
C LYS A 38 10.83 9.17 -21.88
N GLN A 39 12.08 9.59 -21.79
CA GLN A 39 12.94 9.27 -20.65
C GLN A 39 12.44 9.89 -19.34
N ASP A 40 12.00 11.15 -19.38
CA ASP A 40 11.47 11.87 -18.23
C ASP A 40 10.17 11.23 -17.74
N ALA A 41 9.27 10.81 -18.64
CA ALA A 41 8.06 10.08 -18.28
C ALA A 41 8.37 8.73 -17.61
N ALA A 42 9.34 7.97 -18.15
CA ALA A 42 9.75 6.70 -17.55
C ALA A 42 10.37 6.89 -16.16
N LYS A 43 11.27 7.89 -16.00
CA LYS A 43 11.88 8.23 -14.71
C LYS A 43 10.84 8.69 -13.70
N ALA A 44 9.88 9.52 -14.11
CA ALA A 44 8.80 9.98 -13.26
C ALA A 44 7.99 8.78 -12.74
N ASN A 45 7.57 7.86 -13.61
CA ASN A 45 6.85 6.64 -13.21
C ASN A 45 7.64 5.80 -12.21
N GLU A 46 8.94 5.63 -12.43
CA GLU A 46 9.82 4.87 -11.54
C GLU A 46 9.94 5.53 -10.15
N ILE A 47 10.07 6.87 -10.11
CA ILE A 47 10.08 7.64 -8.86
C ILE A 47 8.74 7.51 -8.13
N TYR A 48 7.62 7.64 -8.85
CA TYR A 48 6.29 7.48 -8.26
C TYR A 48 6.08 6.07 -7.70
N ALA A 49 6.44 5.03 -8.45
CA ALA A 49 6.35 3.64 -7.98
C ALA A 49 7.16 3.42 -6.69
N ARG A 50 8.40 3.91 -6.64
CA ARG A 50 9.23 3.87 -5.43
C ARG A 50 8.59 4.61 -4.25
N GLN A 51 7.99 5.77 -4.50
CA GLN A 51 7.33 6.55 -3.46
C GLN A 51 6.11 5.81 -2.90
N ILE A 52 5.32 5.17 -3.77
CA ILE A 52 4.18 4.33 -3.35
C ILE A 52 4.67 3.15 -2.51
N MET A 53 5.69 2.41 -2.97
CA MET A 53 6.28 1.30 -2.20
C MET A 53 6.76 1.76 -0.82
N LYS A 54 7.52 2.87 -0.76
CA LYS A 54 7.99 3.43 0.50
C LYS A 54 6.84 3.85 1.43
N SER A 55 5.75 4.38 0.87
CA SER A 55 4.57 4.74 1.67
C SER A 55 3.89 3.51 2.27
N ILE A 56 3.80 2.41 1.50
CA ILE A 56 3.27 1.13 1.99
C ILE A 56 4.17 0.58 3.10
N ASP A 57 5.48 0.54 2.89
CA ASP A 57 6.45 0.07 3.90
C ASP A 57 6.36 0.87 5.20
N LEU A 58 6.24 2.20 5.10
CA LEU A 58 6.08 3.06 6.27
C LEU A 58 4.75 2.83 6.98
N SER A 59 3.66 2.62 6.23
CA SER A 59 2.35 2.33 6.80
C SER A 59 2.35 1.00 7.56
N LEU A 60 2.90 -0.06 6.96
CA LEU A 60 3.02 -1.39 7.59
C LEU A 60 3.88 -1.33 8.85
N LYS A 61 5.04 -0.66 8.77
CA LYS A 61 5.93 -0.49 9.92
C LYS A 61 5.29 0.32 11.05
N SER A 62 4.46 1.31 10.72
CA SER A 62 3.71 2.08 11.70
C SER A 62 2.70 1.20 12.44
N ILE A 63 1.99 0.33 11.70
CA ILE A 63 1.08 -0.66 12.29
C ILE A 63 1.85 -1.63 13.19
N ASP A 64 3.00 -2.15 12.75
CA ASP A 64 3.83 -3.06 13.56
C ASP A 64 4.20 -2.43 14.91
N TYR A 65 4.72 -1.20 14.89
CA TYR A 65 5.09 -0.51 16.13
C TYR A 65 3.90 -0.27 17.04
N MET A 66 2.75 0.10 16.47
CA MET A 66 1.53 0.30 17.25
C MET A 66 1.04 -1.01 17.88
N ILE A 67 0.94 -2.10 17.11
CA ILE A 67 0.49 -3.40 17.63
C ILE A 67 1.45 -3.92 18.72
N ILE A 68 2.76 -3.79 18.52
CA ILE A 68 3.75 -4.14 19.55
C ILE A 68 3.52 -3.31 20.82
N ASN A 69 3.27 -2.01 20.70
CA ASN A 69 2.99 -1.17 21.86
C ASN A 69 1.66 -1.54 22.54
N GLU A 70 0.63 -1.86 21.78
CA GLU A 70 -0.66 -2.33 22.31
C GLU A 70 -0.49 -3.63 23.11
N ILE A 71 0.22 -4.62 22.56
CA ILE A 71 0.43 -5.90 23.23
C ILE A 71 1.32 -5.74 24.48
N LEU A 72 2.33 -4.87 24.45
CA LEU A 72 3.26 -4.73 25.57
C LEU A 72 2.72 -3.86 26.71
N TYR A 73 1.96 -2.80 26.38
CA TYR A 73 1.63 -1.75 27.35
C TYR A 73 0.14 -1.53 27.56
N ASN A 74 -0.75 -2.02 26.68
CA ASN A 74 -2.18 -1.82 26.87
C ASN A 74 -2.73 -2.81 27.91
N LYS A 75 -3.13 -2.26 29.06
CA LYS A 75 -3.70 -3.02 30.16
C LYS A 75 -4.96 -3.81 29.76
N LEU A 76 -5.83 -3.25 28.93
CA LEU A 76 -7.06 -3.91 28.47
C LEU A 76 -6.75 -5.14 27.61
N ILE A 77 -5.78 -5.02 26.70
CA ILE A 77 -5.35 -6.12 25.84
C ILE A 77 -4.71 -7.22 26.68
N ASN A 78 -3.85 -6.86 27.64
CA ASN A 78 -3.24 -7.82 28.56
C ASN A 78 -4.28 -8.52 29.44
N GLU A 79 -5.21 -7.77 30.03
CA GLU A 79 -6.31 -8.34 30.83
C GLU A 79 -7.15 -9.33 30.02
N PHE A 80 -7.40 -9.06 28.73
CA PHE A 80 -8.12 -9.98 27.85
C PHE A 80 -7.39 -11.32 27.64
N PHE A 81 -6.07 -11.29 27.52
CA PHE A 81 -5.27 -12.49 27.34
C PHE A 81 -5.01 -13.23 28.66
N ASP A 82 -4.95 -12.52 29.78
CA ASP A 82 -4.74 -13.09 31.11
C ASP A 82 -6.02 -13.71 31.69
N GLU A 83 -7.18 -13.13 31.41
CA GLU A 83 -8.44 -13.56 32.00
C GLU A 83 -8.86 -14.96 31.53
N SER A 84 -9.01 -15.88 32.49
CA SER A 84 -9.43 -17.26 32.25
C SER A 84 -10.91 -17.39 31.88
N ASN A 85 -11.72 -16.35 32.12
CA ASN A 85 -13.16 -16.37 31.85
C ASN A 85 -13.53 -15.41 30.72
N TYR A 86 -13.73 -15.97 29.52
CA TYR A 86 -14.17 -15.21 28.33
C TYR A 86 -15.55 -14.53 28.48
N ARG A 87 -16.28 -14.76 29.59
CA ARG A 87 -17.62 -14.19 29.83
C ARG A 87 -17.60 -12.81 30.49
N ASN A 88 -16.44 -12.18 30.65
CA ASN A 88 -16.38 -10.79 31.12
C ASN A 88 -16.88 -9.84 30.01
N ILE A 89 -18.20 -9.64 29.96
CA ILE A 89 -18.88 -8.82 28.94
C ILE A 89 -18.32 -7.39 28.92
N TYR A 90 -18.03 -6.83 30.09
CA TYR A 90 -17.51 -5.47 30.20
C TYR A 90 -16.12 -5.35 29.59
N LEU A 91 -15.19 -6.24 29.94
CA LEU A 91 -13.85 -6.25 29.36
C LEU A 91 -13.91 -6.48 27.85
N ASN A 92 -14.70 -7.45 27.39
CA ASN A 92 -14.85 -7.74 25.96
C ASN A 92 -15.34 -6.50 25.19
N TYR A 93 -16.31 -5.76 25.72
CA TYR A 93 -16.80 -4.53 25.12
C TYR A 93 -15.71 -3.44 25.06
N GLN A 94 -14.93 -3.27 26.13
CA GLN A 94 -13.83 -2.31 26.15
C GLN A 94 -12.74 -2.67 25.13
N VAL A 95 -12.38 -3.95 25.05
CA VAL A 95 -11.42 -4.48 24.07
C VAL A 95 -11.94 -4.25 22.66
N PHE A 96 -13.23 -4.53 22.41
CA PHE A 96 -13.83 -4.26 21.10
C PHE A 96 -13.74 -2.80 20.71
N ASN A 97 -14.08 -1.87 21.62
CA ASN A 97 -13.95 -0.45 21.35
C ASN A 97 -12.51 -0.06 21.03
N ARG A 98 -11.53 -0.59 21.76
CA ARG A 98 -10.12 -0.35 21.45
C ARG A 98 -9.73 -0.87 20.07
N LEU A 99 -10.20 -2.06 19.67
CA LEU A 99 -9.98 -2.59 18.33
C LEU A 99 -10.59 -1.68 17.25
N GLN A 100 -11.78 -1.12 17.49
CA GLN A 100 -12.40 -0.17 16.56
C GLN A 100 -11.65 1.17 16.50
N GLU A 101 -11.16 1.66 17.62
CA GLU A 101 -10.29 2.85 17.66
C GLU A 101 -9.00 2.62 16.86
N ILE A 102 -8.35 1.46 17.02
CA ILE A 102 -7.17 1.09 16.22
C ILE A 102 -7.48 1.09 14.73
N LYS A 103 -8.60 0.49 14.30
CA LYS A 103 -9.03 0.53 12.90
C LYS A 103 -9.28 1.95 12.40
N HIS A 104 -9.78 2.84 13.25
CA HIS A 104 -10.01 4.24 12.92
C HIS A 104 -8.70 5.04 12.81
N GLU A 105 -7.76 4.81 13.73
CA GLU A 105 -6.42 5.41 13.74
C GLU A 105 -5.57 4.93 12.54
N PHE A 106 -5.75 3.67 12.11
CA PHE A 106 -5.02 3.04 11.01
C PHE A 106 -5.97 2.52 9.92
N PRO A 107 -6.45 3.40 9.01
CA PRO A 107 -7.41 3.03 7.96
C PRO A 107 -6.92 1.96 6.97
N ALA A 108 -5.62 1.67 6.95
CA ALA A 108 -5.05 0.59 6.16
C ALA A 108 -5.39 -0.81 6.74
N ILE A 109 -5.86 -0.89 7.99
CA ILE A 109 -6.30 -2.12 8.64
C ILE A 109 -7.77 -2.37 8.25
N ASP A 110 -7.99 -3.34 7.37
CA ASP A 110 -9.32 -3.76 6.96
C ASP A 110 -10.04 -4.55 8.08
N SER A 111 -9.35 -5.51 8.69
CA SER A 111 -9.86 -6.38 9.75
C SER A 111 -8.82 -6.62 10.83
N ILE A 112 -9.30 -6.85 12.06
CA ILE A 112 -8.47 -7.13 13.23
C ILE A 112 -9.17 -8.15 14.12
N TYR A 113 -8.43 -9.15 14.60
CA TYR A 113 -8.95 -10.16 15.53
C TYR A 113 -7.85 -10.59 16.50
N LEU A 114 -8.27 -10.97 17.70
CA LEU A 114 -7.41 -11.49 18.75
C LEU A 114 -7.53 -13.01 18.80
N VAL A 115 -6.40 -13.70 18.86
CA VAL A 115 -6.35 -15.17 18.93
C VAL A 115 -5.85 -15.58 20.31
N ARG A 116 -6.68 -16.30 21.07
CA ARG A 116 -6.29 -16.83 22.38
C ARG A 116 -6.12 -18.34 22.31
N PHE A 117 -4.87 -18.78 22.19
CA PHE A 117 -4.51 -20.20 22.04
C PHE A 117 -4.89 -21.07 23.24
N ARG A 118 -4.76 -20.54 24.47
CA ARG A 118 -5.10 -21.24 25.72
C ARG A 118 -6.49 -21.86 25.70
N ASP A 119 -7.49 -21.10 25.25
CA ASP A 119 -8.90 -21.52 25.25
C ASP A 119 -9.45 -21.78 23.84
N LYS A 120 -8.60 -21.67 22.81
CA LYS A 120 -8.94 -21.88 21.40
C LYS A 120 -10.11 -20.99 20.93
N ILE A 121 -10.05 -19.71 21.30
CA ILE A 121 -11.04 -18.70 20.89
C ILE A 121 -10.41 -17.62 20.01
N VAL A 122 -11.21 -17.10 19.09
CA VAL A 122 -10.94 -15.92 18.27
C VAL A 122 -11.95 -14.86 18.64
N TYR A 123 -11.48 -13.62 18.76
CA TYR A 123 -12.31 -12.47 19.11
C TYR A 123 -12.12 -11.32 18.13
N ASN A 124 -13.20 -10.94 17.44
CA ASN A 124 -13.30 -9.81 16.52
C ASN A 124 -14.46 -8.86 16.89
N GLY A 125 -14.94 -8.95 18.14
CA GLY A 125 -16.22 -8.41 18.58
C GLY A 125 -17.27 -9.49 18.85
N ASN A 126 -17.09 -10.67 18.25
CA ASN A 126 -17.80 -11.89 18.61
C ASN A 126 -16.81 -12.96 19.04
N ILE A 127 -17.16 -13.72 20.08
CA ILE A 127 -16.35 -14.86 20.52
C ILE A 127 -16.68 -16.06 19.65
N THR A 128 -15.68 -16.55 18.91
CA THR A 128 -15.81 -17.71 18.04
C THR A 128 -14.76 -18.76 18.43
N THR A 129 -15.11 -20.03 18.39
CA THR A 129 -14.13 -21.11 18.59
C THR A 129 -13.28 -21.28 17.34
N PHE A 130 -12.07 -21.81 17.50
CA PHE A 130 -11.18 -22.11 16.36
C PHE A 130 -11.87 -22.89 15.24
N SER A 131 -12.68 -23.91 15.57
CA SER A 131 -13.41 -24.72 14.58
C SER A 131 -14.42 -23.94 13.73
N ASN A 132 -14.97 -22.85 14.27
CA ASN A 132 -16.08 -22.12 13.68
C ASN A 132 -15.63 -20.82 13.00
N PHE A 133 -14.35 -20.48 13.11
CA PHE A 133 -13.78 -19.28 12.50
C PHE A 133 -13.34 -19.57 11.06
N ALA A 134 -13.80 -18.76 10.10
CA ALA A 134 -13.58 -19.04 8.68
C ALA A 134 -12.09 -18.92 8.27
N ASP A 135 -11.31 -18.08 8.95
CA ASP A 135 -9.86 -17.95 8.74
C ASP A 135 -9.02 -18.90 9.62
N TYR A 136 -9.64 -19.91 10.23
CA TYR A 136 -8.94 -20.93 11.02
C TYR A 136 -7.79 -21.65 10.28
N PRO A 137 -7.90 -21.97 8.97
CA PRO A 137 -6.78 -22.60 8.25
C PRO A 137 -5.48 -21.81 8.35
N PHE A 138 -5.56 -20.47 8.38
CA PHE A 138 -4.40 -19.61 8.59
C PHE A 138 -3.87 -19.73 10.03
N ILE A 139 -4.74 -19.56 11.03
CA ILE A 139 -4.37 -19.66 12.45
C ILE A 139 -3.74 -21.03 12.78
N SER A 140 -4.23 -22.11 12.17
CA SER A 140 -3.74 -23.47 12.40
C SER A 140 -2.29 -23.71 11.96
N GLN A 141 -1.78 -22.86 11.05
CA GLN A 141 -0.37 -22.91 10.61
C GLN A 141 0.54 -22.15 11.60
N ILE A 142 -0.03 -21.30 12.45
CA ILE A 142 0.68 -20.51 13.45
C ILE A 142 0.74 -21.33 14.74
N ASN A 143 1.88 -21.95 15.00
CA ASN A 143 2.12 -22.62 16.28
C ASN A 143 2.49 -21.59 17.37
N GLU A 144 2.16 -21.89 18.64
CA GLU A 144 2.54 -21.05 19.80
C GLU A 144 4.05 -20.72 19.86
N SER A 145 4.90 -21.56 19.26
CA SER A 145 6.35 -21.38 19.20
C SER A 145 6.86 -20.64 17.96
N SER A 146 5.99 -20.36 16.98
CA SER A 146 6.35 -19.71 15.73
C SER A 146 5.94 -18.25 15.77
N TYR A 147 6.80 -17.41 16.34
CA TYR A 147 6.64 -15.96 16.27
C TYR A 147 6.73 -15.51 14.81
N ILE A 148 5.57 -15.19 14.22
CA ILE A 148 5.50 -14.56 12.92
C ILE A 148 5.89 -13.11 13.10
N ASN A 149 7.19 -12.83 12.97
CA ASN A 149 7.75 -11.47 13.09
C ASN A 149 7.71 -10.71 11.74
N LYS A 150 6.92 -11.19 10.76
CA LYS A 150 6.87 -10.63 9.41
C LYS A 150 5.46 -10.74 8.85
N TRP A 151 5.04 -9.70 8.16
CA TRP A 151 3.88 -9.72 7.28
C TRP A 151 3.93 -10.91 6.31
N THR A 152 2.78 -11.55 6.12
CA THR A 152 2.57 -12.64 5.18
C THR A 152 2.57 -12.17 3.72
N SER A 153 2.64 -13.10 2.78
CA SER A 153 2.30 -12.78 1.38
C SER A 153 0.78 -12.63 1.23
N VAL A 154 0.34 -12.03 0.12
CA VAL A 154 -1.09 -11.88 -0.18
C VAL A 154 -1.79 -13.23 -0.06
N ARG A 155 -2.79 -13.29 0.82
CA ARG A 155 -3.56 -14.50 1.13
C ARG A 155 -5.06 -14.22 1.11
N PRO A 156 -5.90 -15.23 0.84
CA PRO A 156 -7.34 -15.08 1.02
C PRO A 156 -7.68 -15.02 2.51
N TYR A 157 -8.51 -14.05 2.90
CA TYR A 157 -9.07 -13.91 4.24
C TYR A 157 -10.60 -13.97 4.19
N LYS A 158 -11.19 -14.60 5.20
CA LYS A 158 -12.63 -14.67 5.41
C LYS A 158 -12.94 -14.55 6.89
N GLU A 159 -13.75 -13.56 7.24
CA GLU A 159 -14.24 -13.42 8.60
C GLU A 159 -15.42 -14.37 8.87
N PHE A 160 -16.31 -14.50 7.89
CA PHE A 160 -17.50 -15.34 7.95
C PHE A 160 -17.52 -16.37 6.81
N THR A 161 -18.09 -17.55 7.07
CA THR A 161 -18.17 -18.65 6.08
C THR A 161 -18.88 -18.26 4.79
N ASN A 162 -19.89 -17.38 4.89
CA ASN A 162 -20.71 -16.91 3.77
C ASN A 162 -20.14 -15.67 3.06
N GLN A 163 -18.91 -15.27 3.40
CA GLN A 163 -18.24 -14.12 2.79
C GLN A 163 -17.31 -14.56 1.65
N ASP A 164 -17.21 -13.73 0.63
CA ASP A 164 -16.18 -13.85 -0.39
C ASP A 164 -14.79 -13.60 0.18
N ALA A 165 -13.80 -14.35 -0.30
CA ALA A 165 -12.44 -14.22 0.19
C ALA A 165 -11.84 -12.90 -0.27
N GLN A 166 -11.30 -12.12 0.65
CA GLN A 166 -10.61 -10.87 0.32
C GLN A 166 -9.10 -11.08 0.34
N PRO A 167 -8.35 -10.53 -0.63
CA PRO A 167 -6.90 -10.61 -0.62
C PRO A 167 -6.33 -9.65 0.43
N VAL A 168 -5.67 -10.18 1.44
CA VAL A 168 -5.07 -9.40 2.53
C VAL A 168 -3.61 -9.78 2.75
N ILE A 169 -2.92 -8.92 3.48
CA ILE A 169 -1.64 -9.21 4.12
C ILE A 169 -1.91 -9.21 5.63
N SER A 170 -1.39 -10.19 6.34
CA SER A 170 -1.59 -10.40 7.78
C SER A 170 -0.28 -10.64 8.50
#